data_AF-A0A9E0LWU8-F1
#
_entry.id   AF-A0A9E0LWU8-F1
#
_cell.length_a   1.000
_cell.length_b   1.000
_cell.length_c   1.000
_cell.angle_alpha   90.00
_cell.angle_beta   90.00
_cell.angle_gamma   90.00
#
_symmetry.space_group_name_H-M   'P 1'
#
loop_
_entity.id
_entity.type
_entity.pdbx_description
1 polymer ?
#
loop_
_entity_poly.entity_id
_entity_poly.type
_entity_poly.pdbx_seq_one_letter_code
_entity_poly.pdbx_strand_id
1 'polypeptide(L)'
;MRHANASLLDLLLELQTLDRVPRSGYFLRGISDCESVSEHTFHLALLVWFLAGDEPAVDRAHAVELALMHDLAELRIGDLPRTATTYLPADVKHAAERRAAADILAPADPKATALYEEYEDGATAEARFVRACDKLQLMIKVTVYESWGHRGLAEFWGNPANFPQSDFNSIQKLFRSLQERATASTAPPASPAPPSPFTA
;
A
#
# COMPACT_ATOMS: atom_id res chain seq x y z
N MET A 1 1.59 -27.76 11.12
CA MET A 1 2.06 -26.45 10.66
C MET A 1 3.36 -26.68 9.92
N ARG A 2 3.45 -26.31 8.63
CA ARG A 2 4.72 -26.35 7.89
C ARG A 2 5.60 -25.22 8.44
N HIS A 3 6.86 -25.50 8.76
CA HIS A 3 7.80 -24.49 9.27
C HIS A 3 8.26 -23.59 8.12
N ALA A 4 9.09 -24.12 7.22
CA ALA A 4 9.48 -23.48 5.98
C ALA A 4 8.88 -24.21 4.77
N ASN A 5 8.73 -23.51 3.64
CA ASN A 5 8.38 -24.17 2.39
C ASN A 5 9.53 -25.08 1.94
N ALA A 6 9.20 -26.32 1.57
CA ALA A 6 10.20 -27.35 1.25
C ALA A 6 10.55 -27.38 -0.25
N SER A 7 9.72 -26.78 -1.10
CA SER A 7 9.91 -26.77 -2.55
C SER A 7 9.33 -25.51 -3.17
N LEU A 8 9.79 -25.18 -4.39
CA LEU A 8 9.23 -24.06 -5.15
C LEU A 8 7.73 -24.24 -5.38
N LEU A 9 7.25 -25.47 -5.58
CA LEU A 9 5.82 -25.73 -5.73
C LEU A 9 5.04 -25.40 -4.44
N ASP A 10 5.57 -25.74 -3.27
CA ASP A 10 4.93 -25.38 -1.99
C ASP A 10 4.81 -23.87 -1.84
N LEU A 11 5.87 -23.12 -2.18
CA LEU A 11 5.85 -21.66 -2.20
C LEU A 11 4.79 -21.13 -3.18
N LEU A 12 4.81 -21.56 -4.44
CA LEU A 12 3.90 -21.05 -5.47
C LEU A 12 2.42 -21.35 -5.15
N LEU A 13 2.14 -22.50 -4.52
CA LEU A 13 0.81 -22.84 -4.02
C LEU A 13 0.43 -21.99 -2.82
N GLU A 14 1.35 -21.77 -1.88
CA GLU A 14 1.11 -20.97 -0.69
C GLU A 14 0.82 -19.50 -1.05
N LEU A 15 1.52 -18.93 -2.05
CA LEU A 15 1.30 -17.56 -2.56
C LEU A 15 -0.15 -17.26 -2.94
N GLN A 16 -0.91 -18.27 -3.40
CA GLN A 16 -2.33 -18.10 -3.74
C GLN A 16 -3.20 -17.70 -2.52
N THR A 17 -2.70 -17.93 -1.31
CA THR A 17 -3.38 -17.52 -0.07
C THR A 17 -3.47 -16.00 0.07
N LEU A 18 -2.55 -15.26 -0.56
CA LEU A 18 -2.50 -13.81 -0.50
C LEU A 18 -3.76 -13.15 -1.10
N ASP A 19 -4.43 -13.82 -2.04
CA ASP A 19 -5.73 -13.42 -2.60
C ASP A 19 -6.85 -13.39 -1.55
N ARG A 20 -6.63 -14.05 -0.41
CA ARG A 20 -7.58 -14.17 0.70
C ARG A 20 -7.13 -13.41 1.95
N VAL A 21 -5.98 -12.73 1.92
CA VAL A 21 -5.56 -11.84 3.00
C VAL A 21 -6.14 -10.46 2.71
N PRO A 22 -7.17 -9.99 3.45
CA PRO A 22 -7.73 -8.66 3.24
C PRO A 22 -6.79 -7.59 3.75
N ARG A 23 -6.80 -6.40 3.14
CA ARG A 23 -6.17 -5.21 3.71
C ARG A 23 -6.96 -4.77 4.95
N SER A 24 -6.46 -5.15 6.12
CA SER A 24 -7.07 -5.01 7.44
C SER A 24 -7.48 -3.58 7.75
N GLY A 25 -6.73 -2.59 7.23
CA GLY A 25 -7.07 -1.17 7.37
C GLY A 25 -8.49 -0.86 6.88
N TYR A 26 -8.89 -1.38 5.72
CA TYR A 26 -10.22 -1.15 5.14
C TYR A 26 -11.26 -2.10 5.74
N PHE A 27 -10.88 -3.36 5.95
CA PHE A 27 -11.75 -4.38 6.52
C PHE A 27 -12.32 -3.95 7.87
N LEU A 28 -11.45 -3.44 8.76
CA LEU A 28 -11.85 -2.95 10.08
C LEU A 28 -12.76 -1.71 10.03
N ARG A 29 -12.91 -1.06 8.87
CA ARG A 29 -13.83 0.09 8.64
C ARG A 29 -15.12 -0.34 7.94
N GLY A 30 -15.40 -1.65 7.90
CA GLY A 30 -16.65 -2.20 7.40
C GLY A 30 -16.69 -2.40 5.88
N ILE A 31 -15.55 -2.29 5.19
CA ILE A 31 -15.45 -2.65 3.77
C ILE A 31 -15.15 -4.15 3.70
N SER A 32 -16.20 -4.97 3.65
CA SER A 32 -16.08 -6.44 3.70
C SER A 32 -15.47 -7.04 2.42
N ASP A 33 -15.69 -6.39 1.28
CA ASP A 33 -15.07 -6.73 -0.02
C ASP A 33 -13.92 -5.75 -0.31
N CYS A 34 -13.03 -5.60 0.68
CA CYS A 34 -11.85 -4.77 0.50
C CYS A 34 -10.79 -5.49 -0.32
N GLU A 35 -9.83 -4.74 -0.84
CA GLU A 35 -8.73 -5.31 -1.58
C GLU A 35 -7.95 -6.31 -0.71
N SER A 36 -7.54 -7.37 -1.37
CA SER A 36 -6.56 -8.32 -0.87
C SER A 36 -5.15 -7.76 -0.97
N VAL A 37 -4.22 -8.39 -0.27
CA VAL A 37 -2.79 -8.06 -0.35
C VAL A 37 -2.24 -8.34 -1.76
N SER A 38 -2.76 -9.36 -2.45
CA SER A 38 -2.45 -9.60 -3.88
C SER A 38 -2.85 -8.43 -4.77
N GLU A 39 -4.09 -7.93 -4.61
CA GLU A 39 -4.57 -6.78 -5.39
C GLU A 39 -3.80 -5.50 -5.04
N HIS A 40 -3.48 -5.29 -3.77
CA HIS A 40 -2.62 -4.18 -3.34
C HIS A 40 -1.25 -4.26 -4.03
N THR A 41 -0.58 -5.42 -3.97
CA THR A 41 0.74 -5.66 -4.56
C THR A 41 0.73 -5.43 -6.07
N PHE A 42 -0.31 -5.90 -6.77
CA PHE A 42 -0.47 -5.67 -8.21
C PHE A 42 -0.59 -4.18 -8.55
N HIS A 43 -1.47 -3.44 -7.86
CA HIS A 43 -1.63 -2.01 -8.10
C HIS A 43 -0.39 -1.21 -7.71
N LEU A 44 0.32 -1.63 -6.65
CA LEU A 44 1.59 -1.03 -6.25
C LEU A 44 2.66 -1.22 -7.33
N ALA A 45 2.82 -2.44 -7.86
CA ALA A 45 3.79 -2.71 -8.91
C ALA A 45 3.54 -1.88 -10.18
N LEU A 46 2.26 -1.73 -10.58
CA LEU A 46 1.88 -0.84 -11.68
C LEU A 46 2.21 0.62 -11.38
N LEU A 47 1.86 1.10 -10.18
CA LEU A 47 2.14 2.47 -9.74
C LEU A 47 3.66 2.76 -9.78
N VAL A 48 4.46 1.87 -9.21
CA VAL A 48 5.92 1.95 -9.22
C VAL A 48 6.46 1.98 -10.66
N TRP A 49 5.96 1.11 -11.53
CA TRP A 49 6.36 1.08 -12.94
C TRP A 49 6.08 2.39 -13.68
N PHE A 50 4.91 2.99 -13.46
CA PHE A 50 4.53 4.26 -14.09
C PHE A 50 5.37 5.44 -13.59
N LEU A 51 5.67 5.49 -12.28
CA LEU A 51 6.29 6.66 -11.66
C LEU A 51 7.82 6.63 -11.69
N ALA A 52 8.45 5.46 -11.64
CA ALA A 52 9.92 5.37 -11.56
C ALA A 52 10.63 5.98 -12.78
N GLY A 53 9.95 6.13 -13.93
CA GLY A 53 10.53 6.80 -15.10
C GLY A 53 10.84 8.27 -14.91
N ASP A 54 10.16 8.92 -13.98
CA ASP A 54 10.32 10.35 -13.69
C ASP A 54 11.32 10.61 -12.56
N GLU A 55 11.92 9.55 -11.98
CA GLU A 55 12.81 9.62 -10.83
C GLU A 55 14.21 9.09 -11.19
N PRO A 56 15.17 9.99 -11.53
CA PRO A 56 16.50 9.58 -12.00
C PRO A 56 17.32 8.74 -11.01
N ALA A 57 16.98 8.79 -9.73
CA ALA A 57 17.66 8.08 -8.66
C ALA A 57 17.09 6.67 -8.40
N VAL A 58 16.12 6.22 -9.21
CA VAL A 58 15.39 4.95 -9.00
C VAL A 58 15.61 4.04 -10.20
N ASP A 59 16.19 2.86 -9.99
CA ASP A 59 16.10 1.78 -10.97
C ASP A 59 14.68 1.21 -10.97
N ARG A 60 13.97 1.39 -12.09
CA ARG A 60 12.58 0.93 -12.24
C ARG A 60 12.44 -0.59 -12.09
N ALA A 61 13.35 -1.37 -12.67
CA ALA A 61 13.23 -2.83 -12.64
C ALA A 61 13.39 -3.33 -11.20
N HIS A 62 14.41 -2.83 -10.51
CA HIS A 62 14.67 -3.16 -9.12
C HIS A 62 13.54 -2.71 -8.20
N ALA A 63 13.00 -1.50 -8.39
CA ALA A 63 11.87 -1.00 -7.62
C ALA A 63 10.60 -1.87 -7.79
N VAL A 64 10.33 -2.38 -9.00
CA VAL A 64 9.22 -3.31 -9.22
C VAL A 64 9.46 -4.65 -8.53
N GLU A 65 10.70 -5.16 -8.55
CA GLU A 65 11.05 -6.38 -7.82
C GLU A 65 10.83 -6.23 -6.31
N LEU A 66 11.23 -5.09 -5.72
CA LEU A 66 10.93 -4.77 -4.32
C LEU A 66 9.42 -4.71 -4.05
N ALA A 67 8.65 -4.04 -4.92
CA ALA A 67 7.20 -3.95 -4.80
C ALA A 67 6.51 -5.33 -4.80
N LEU A 68 6.99 -6.29 -5.60
CA LEU A 68 6.44 -7.65 -5.64
C LEU A 68 6.76 -8.47 -4.38
N MET A 69 7.84 -8.14 -3.67
CA MET A 69 8.30 -8.90 -2.50
C MET A 69 7.82 -8.32 -1.16
N HIS A 70 7.49 -7.02 -1.10
CA HIS A 70 7.41 -6.26 0.15
C HIS A 70 6.44 -6.82 1.22
N ASP A 71 5.26 -7.28 0.84
CA ASP A 71 4.22 -7.75 1.77
C ASP A 71 4.14 -9.29 1.86
N LEU A 72 5.14 -10.03 1.37
CA LEU A 72 5.08 -11.51 1.37
C LEU A 72 5.00 -12.13 2.76
N ALA A 73 5.50 -11.47 3.80
CA ALA A 73 5.36 -11.96 5.17
C ALA A 73 3.89 -12.06 5.61
N GLU A 74 3.02 -11.17 5.11
CA GLU A 74 1.60 -11.08 5.45
C GLU A 74 0.83 -12.36 5.12
N LEU A 75 1.37 -13.20 4.24
CA LEU A 75 0.84 -14.51 3.93
C LEU A 75 0.61 -15.36 5.20
N ARG A 76 1.52 -15.27 6.18
CA ARG A 76 1.48 -16.09 7.40
C ARG A 76 1.08 -15.30 8.65
N ILE A 77 1.40 -14.00 8.69
CA ILE A 77 1.11 -13.15 9.86
C ILE A 77 -0.13 -12.25 9.67
N GLY A 78 -0.69 -12.21 8.45
CA GLY A 78 -1.75 -11.28 8.03
C GLY A 78 -1.27 -9.85 7.81
N ASP A 79 -2.08 -9.04 7.14
CA ASP A 79 -1.90 -7.57 7.12
C ASP A 79 -2.18 -7.03 8.52
N LEU A 80 -1.13 -6.64 9.24
CA LEU A 80 -1.25 -6.08 10.58
C LEU A 80 -1.64 -4.60 10.49
N PRO A 81 -2.85 -4.21 10.89
CA PRO A 81 -3.29 -2.82 10.78
C PRO A 81 -2.45 -1.94 11.71
N ARG A 82 -2.35 -0.63 11.39
CA ARG A 82 -1.64 0.35 12.23
C ARG A 82 -2.10 0.31 13.69
N THR A 83 -3.37 0.04 13.97
CA THR A 83 -3.88 -0.09 15.35
C THR A 83 -3.23 -1.22 16.14
N ALA A 84 -2.69 -2.25 15.48
CA ALA A 84 -1.95 -3.32 16.13
C ALA A 84 -0.61 -2.84 16.69
N THR A 85 0.02 -1.80 16.12
CA THR A 85 1.32 -1.29 16.59
C THR A 85 1.25 -0.62 17.96
N THR A 86 0.05 -0.30 18.46
CA THR A 86 -0.17 0.14 19.84
C THR A 86 0.04 -0.98 20.86
N TYR A 87 -0.12 -2.23 20.43
CA TYR A 87 -0.08 -3.42 21.28
C TYR A 87 1.09 -4.35 20.97
N LEU A 88 1.65 -4.24 19.76
CA LEU A 88 2.77 -5.03 19.29
C LEU A 88 4.01 -4.12 19.14
N PRO A 89 5.06 -4.30 19.97
CA PRO A 89 6.31 -3.58 19.81
C PRO A 89 6.88 -3.73 18.40
N ALA A 90 7.48 -2.65 17.88
CA ALA A 90 7.96 -2.61 16.50
C ALA A 90 9.03 -3.67 16.21
N ASP A 91 9.96 -3.88 17.15
CA ASP A 91 11.00 -4.91 17.06
C ASP A 91 10.42 -6.32 16.99
N VAL A 92 9.38 -6.61 17.77
CA VAL A 92 8.68 -7.90 17.74
C VAL A 92 7.97 -8.11 16.40
N LYS A 93 7.30 -7.06 15.88
CA LYS A 93 6.65 -7.09 14.56
C LYS A 93 7.67 -7.39 13.45
N HIS A 94 8.75 -6.60 13.38
CA HIS A 94 9.78 -6.77 12.36
C HIS A 94 10.47 -8.14 12.44
N ALA A 95 10.72 -8.65 13.65
CA ALA A 95 11.29 -9.98 13.82
C ALA A 95 10.34 -11.09 13.33
N ALA A 96 9.03 -10.95 13.56
CA ALA A 96 8.03 -11.88 13.07
C ALA A 96 7.92 -11.84 11.53
N GLU A 97 7.92 -10.64 10.95
CA GLU A 97 7.89 -10.38 9.52
C GLU A 97 9.08 -11.03 8.79
N ARG A 98 10.31 -10.70 9.22
CA ARG A 98 11.53 -11.30 8.64
C ARG A 98 11.56 -12.82 8.77
N ARG A 99 11.15 -13.36 9.92
CA ARG A 99 11.09 -14.82 10.11
C ARG A 99 10.07 -15.47 9.19
N ALA A 100 8.88 -14.87 9.05
CA ALA A 100 7.85 -15.38 8.15
C ALA A 100 8.33 -15.36 6.70
N ALA A 101 8.91 -14.24 6.25
CA ALA A 101 9.45 -14.11 4.90
C ALA A 101 10.57 -15.14 4.63
N ALA A 102 11.50 -15.33 5.57
CA ALA A 102 12.55 -16.33 5.45
C ALA A 102 12.00 -17.76 5.31
N ASP A 103 11.01 -18.12 6.12
CA ASP A 103 10.38 -19.44 6.06
C ASP A 103 9.54 -19.63 4.78
N ILE A 104 8.89 -18.58 4.27
CA ILE A 104 8.12 -18.60 3.02
C ILE A 104 9.04 -18.76 1.82
N LEU A 105 10.09 -17.94 1.76
CA LEU A 105 11.01 -17.82 0.61
C LEU A 105 12.14 -18.86 0.63
N ALA A 106 12.22 -19.73 1.63
CA ALA A 106 13.27 -20.74 1.76
C ALA A 106 13.60 -21.54 0.47
N PRO A 107 12.63 -21.93 -0.40
CA PRO A 107 12.93 -22.65 -1.63
C PRO A 107 13.08 -21.74 -2.87
N ALA A 108 13.00 -20.40 -2.71
CA ALA A 108 13.13 -19.43 -3.79
C ALA A 108 14.60 -19.13 -4.14
N ASP A 109 14.79 -18.35 -5.21
CA ASP A 109 16.08 -17.74 -5.49
C ASP A 109 16.50 -16.84 -4.31
N PRO A 110 17.76 -16.90 -3.83
CA PRO A 110 18.23 -16.05 -2.72
C PRO A 110 18.00 -14.55 -2.93
N LYS A 111 17.90 -14.09 -4.18
CA LYS A 111 17.53 -12.71 -4.53
C LYS A 111 16.18 -12.31 -3.91
N ALA A 112 15.21 -13.22 -3.80
CA ALA A 112 13.89 -12.91 -3.23
C ALA A 112 14.00 -12.48 -1.75
N THR A 113 14.76 -13.23 -0.95
CA THR A 113 15.03 -12.86 0.45
C THR A 113 15.84 -11.57 0.54
N ALA A 114 16.82 -11.38 -0.34
CA ALA A 114 17.61 -10.14 -0.36
C ALA A 114 16.74 -8.90 -0.69
N LEU A 115 15.82 -9.00 -1.64
CA LEU A 115 14.86 -7.95 -1.98
C LEU A 115 13.92 -7.64 -0.80
N TYR A 116 13.43 -8.67 -0.10
CA TYR A 116 12.60 -8.49 1.08
C TYR A 116 13.35 -7.72 2.18
N GLU A 117 14.57 -8.15 2.51
CA GLU A 117 15.41 -7.50 3.52
C GLU A 117 15.79 -6.06 3.11
N GLU A 118 16.08 -5.82 1.84
CA GLU A 118 16.37 -4.47 1.33
C GLU A 118 15.17 -3.53 1.50
N TYR A 119 13.97 -4.00 1.17
CA TYR A 119 12.75 -3.24 1.41
C TYR A 119 12.60 -2.94 2.90
N GLU A 120 12.76 -3.97 3.76
CA GLU A 120 12.65 -3.84 5.21
C GLU A 120 13.64 -2.84 5.81
N ASP A 121 14.89 -2.85 5.36
CA ASP A 121 15.92 -1.91 5.80
C ASP A 121 15.63 -0.47 5.34
N GLY A 122 14.97 -0.29 4.18
CA GLY A 122 14.52 1.02 3.71
C GLY A 122 15.65 2.00 3.36
N ALA A 123 16.88 1.50 3.20
CA ALA A 123 18.07 2.33 3.02
C ALA A 123 18.31 2.76 1.56
N THR A 124 17.83 1.98 0.58
CA THR A 124 18.03 2.27 -0.85
C THR A 124 17.01 3.28 -1.38
N ALA A 125 17.33 3.94 -2.49
CA ALA A 125 16.41 4.89 -3.11
C ALA A 125 15.13 4.17 -3.58
N GLU A 126 15.28 2.96 -4.11
CA GLU A 126 14.21 2.09 -4.57
C GLU A 126 13.32 1.63 -3.40
N ALA A 127 13.89 1.20 -2.27
CA ALA A 127 13.10 0.83 -1.10
C ALA A 127 12.29 2.03 -0.56
N ARG A 128 12.91 3.21 -0.44
CA ARG A 128 12.20 4.44 -0.05
C ARG A 128 11.11 4.83 -1.06
N PHE A 129 11.39 4.67 -2.35
CA PHE A 129 10.44 4.93 -3.42
C PHE A 129 9.21 4.03 -3.32
N VAL A 130 9.41 2.71 -3.20
CA VAL A 130 8.33 1.74 -3.06
C VAL A 130 7.53 1.98 -1.79
N ARG A 131 8.16 2.32 -0.66
CA ARG A 131 7.47 2.69 0.58
C ARG A 131 6.59 3.94 0.42
N ALA A 132 7.06 4.93 -0.34
CA ALA A 132 6.27 6.11 -0.64
C ALA A 132 5.11 5.80 -1.61
N CYS A 133 5.35 4.93 -2.61
CA CYS A 133 4.31 4.41 -3.50
C CYS A 133 3.25 3.58 -2.77
N ASP A 134 3.62 2.76 -1.77
CA ASP A 134 2.68 1.99 -0.95
C ASP A 134 1.67 2.93 -0.26
N LYS A 135 2.16 4.01 0.37
CA LYS A 135 1.29 5.02 0.98
C LYS A 135 0.43 5.76 -0.04
N LEU A 136 0.98 6.05 -1.21
CA LEU A 136 0.22 6.66 -2.29
C LEU A 136 -0.88 5.74 -2.81
N GLN A 137 -0.59 4.45 -3.03
CA GLN A 137 -1.57 3.44 -3.45
C GLN A 137 -2.70 3.35 -2.41
N LEU A 138 -2.37 3.33 -1.12
CA LEU A 138 -3.34 3.32 -0.04
C LEU A 138 -4.31 4.50 -0.13
N MET A 139 -3.82 5.72 -0.39
CA MET A 139 -4.67 6.91 -0.51
C MET A 139 -5.45 6.97 -1.82
N ILE A 140 -4.90 6.45 -2.92
CA ILE A 140 -5.64 6.25 -4.17
C ILE A 140 -6.82 5.31 -3.90
N LYS A 141 -6.60 4.20 -3.19
CA LYS A 141 -7.64 3.23 -2.90
C LYS A 141 -8.72 3.79 -1.98
N VAL A 142 -8.36 4.57 -0.96
CA VAL A 142 -9.32 5.33 -0.14
C VAL A 142 -10.21 6.20 -1.02
N THR A 143 -9.62 6.96 -1.94
CA THR A 143 -10.36 7.84 -2.87
C THR A 143 -11.34 7.04 -3.74
N VAL A 144 -10.93 5.85 -4.21
CA VAL A 144 -11.78 4.97 -5.01
C VAL A 144 -12.94 4.42 -4.17
N TYR A 145 -12.68 3.95 -2.94
CA TYR A 145 -13.75 3.47 -2.06
C TYR A 145 -14.78 4.56 -1.72
N GLU A 146 -14.34 5.79 -1.47
CA GLU A 146 -15.25 6.92 -1.26
C GLU A 146 -16.10 7.19 -2.50
N SER A 147 -15.52 7.07 -3.70
CA SER A 147 -16.25 7.22 -4.97
C SER A 147 -17.31 6.13 -5.19
N TRP A 148 -17.12 4.95 -4.60
CA TRP A 148 -18.10 3.86 -4.58
C TRP A 148 -19.14 4.01 -3.46
N GLY A 149 -19.07 5.09 -2.69
CA GLY A 149 -20.03 5.41 -1.63
C GLY A 149 -19.68 4.85 -0.25
N HIS A 150 -18.51 4.23 -0.08
CA HIS A 150 -18.04 3.86 1.25
C HIS A 150 -17.79 5.12 2.11
N ARG A 151 -18.06 5.00 3.40
CA ARG A 151 -17.94 6.10 4.37
C ARG A 151 -17.06 5.66 5.54
N GLY A 152 -16.73 6.60 6.43
CA GLY A 152 -15.91 6.32 7.62
C GLY A 152 -14.41 6.27 7.34
N LEU A 153 -13.96 6.77 6.17
CA LEU A 153 -12.55 6.79 5.78
C LEU A 153 -11.87 8.15 6.05
N ALA A 154 -12.56 9.10 6.68
CA ALA A 154 -12.04 10.44 6.95
C ALA A 154 -10.75 10.43 7.79
N GLU A 155 -10.56 9.43 8.65
CA GLU A 155 -9.33 9.31 9.44
C GLU A 155 -8.09 9.03 8.59
N PHE A 156 -8.24 8.42 7.40
CA PHE A 156 -7.11 8.18 6.50
C PHE A 156 -6.58 9.51 5.96
N TRP A 157 -7.46 10.45 5.63
CA TRP A 157 -7.13 11.81 5.23
C TRP A 157 -6.55 12.63 6.38
N GLY A 158 -7.08 12.46 7.59
CA GLY A 158 -6.65 13.18 8.78
C GLY A 158 -5.33 12.70 9.39
N ASN A 159 -4.73 11.61 8.88
CA ASN A 159 -3.52 11.02 9.44
C ASN A 159 -2.26 11.42 8.65
N PRO A 160 -1.36 12.25 9.22
CA PRO A 160 -0.14 12.68 8.53
C PRO A 160 0.77 11.55 8.08
N ALA A 161 0.76 10.39 8.76
CA ALA A 161 1.57 9.24 8.39
C ALA A 161 1.13 8.57 7.07
N ASN A 162 -0.05 8.93 6.53
CA ASN A 162 -0.48 8.50 5.19
C ASN A 162 0.03 9.44 4.08
N PHE A 163 0.61 10.59 4.45
CA PHE A 163 1.22 11.56 3.56
C PHE A 163 2.66 11.81 3.99
N PRO A 164 3.52 10.77 4.00
CA PRO A 164 4.91 10.94 4.41
C PRO A 164 5.62 11.94 3.50
N GLN A 165 6.58 12.66 4.06
CA GLN A 165 7.52 13.41 3.25
C GLN A 165 8.25 12.42 2.34
N SER A 166 8.19 12.68 1.03
CA SER A 166 8.81 11.86 0.00
C SER A 166 9.88 12.69 -0.68
N ASP A 167 11.03 12.09 -0.99
CA ASP A 167 12.07 12.75 -1.78
C ASP A 167 11.75 12.76 -3.30
N PHE A 168 10.64 12.13 -3.69
CA PHE A 168 10.27 11.86 -5.08
C PHE A 168 9.18 12.81 -5.55
N ASN A 169 9.51 13.61 -6.56
CA ASN A 169 8.65 14.70 -7.06
C ASN A 169 7.36 14.17 -7.69
N SER A 170 7.42 13.04 -8.39
CA SER A 170 6.26 12.37 -8.98
C SER A 170 5.21 12.02 -7.92
N ILE A 171 5.65 11.46 -6.79
CA ILE A 171 4.79 11.09 -5.66
C ILE A 171 4.22 12.32 -4.96
N GLN A 172 5.05 13.34 -4.69
CA GLN A 172 4.58 14.58 -4.05
C GLN A 172 3.46 15.27 -4.86
N LYS A 173 3.61 15.32 -6.19
CA LYS A 173 2.60 15.90 -7.09
C LYS A 173 1.27 15.15 -6.99
N LEU A 174 1.31 13.81 -6.98
CA LEU A 174 0.10 13.00 -6.91
C LEU A 174 -0.60 13.10 -5.56
N PHE A 175 0.14 13.12 -4.44
CA PHE A 175 -0.46 13.39 -3.13
C PHE A 175 -1.17 14.74 -3.10
N ARG A 176 -0.55 15.80 -3.65
CA ARG A 176 -1.18 17.12 -3.74
C ARG A 176 -2.47 17.06 -4.57
N SER A 177 -2.45 16.42 -5.73
CA SER A 177 -3.64 16.27 -6.57
C SER A 177 -4.76 15.48 -5.89
N LEU A 178 -4.44 14.46 -5.08
CA LEU A 178 -5.43 13.73 -4.28
C LEU A 178 -6.06 14.64 -3.22
N GLN A 179 -5.25 15.42 -2.50
CA GLN A 179 -5.72 16.34 -1.47
C GLN A 179 -6.59 17.47 -2.05
N GLU A 180 -6.22 18.01 -3.21
CA GLU A 180 -7.02 19.02 -3.93
C GLU A 180 -8.39 18.46 -4.35
N ARG A 181 -8.44 17.21 -4.84
CA ARG A 181 -9.70 16.54 -5.20
C ARG A 181 -10.59 16.29 -3.99
N ALA A 182 -10.00 15.84 -2.88
CA ALA A 182 -10.74 15.58 -1.64
C ALA A 182 -11.36 16.88 -1.10
N THR A 183 -10.60 17.98 -1.07
CA THR A 183 -11.11 19.27 -0.60
C THR A 183 -12.23 19.81 -1.50
N ALA A 184 -12.07 19.73 -2.84
CA ALA A 184 -13.11 20.13 -3.79
C ALA A 184 -14.42 19.33 -3.63
N SER A 185 -14.34 18.03 -3.33
CA SER A 185 -15.52 17.18 -3.12
C SER A 185 -16.25 17.46 -1.79
N THR A 186 -15.58 18.07 -0.82
CA THR A 186 -16.17 18.43 0.49
C THR A 186 -16.73 19.85 0.55
N ALA A 187 -16.49 20.66 -0.48
CA ALA A 187 -17.04 22.01 -0.56
C ALA A 187 -18.58 21.96 -0.63
N PRO A 188 -19.31 22.83 0.12
CA PRO A 188 -20.75 22.90 0.01
C PRO A 188 -21.15 23.20 -1.45
N PRO A 189 -22.26 22.64 -1.96
CA PRO A 189 -22.73 22.96 -3.31
C PRO A 189 -22.86 24.47 -3.45
N ALA A 190 -22.38 25.02 -4.57
CA ALA A 190 -22.53 26.44 -4.85
C ALA A 190 -24.00 26.84 -4.65
N SER A 191 -24.24 27.89 -3.84
CA SER A 191 -25.59 28.41 -3.64
C SER A 191 -26.25 28.63 -5.00
N PRO A 192 -27.53 28.23 -5.18
CA PRO A 192 -28.22 28.45 -6.44
C PRO A 192 -28.12 29.94 -6.78
N ALA A 193 -27.77 30.23 -8.04
CA ALA A 193 -27.72 31.61 -8.51
C ALA A 193 -29.06 32.28 -8.21
N PRO A 194 -29.07 33.53 -7.72
CA PRO A 194 -30.32 34.25 -7.49
C PRO A 194 -31.12 34.27 -8.81
N PRO A 195 -32.46 34.11 -8.74
CA PRO A 195 -33.29 34.12 -9.94
C PRO A 195 -33.02 35.40 -10.73
N SER A 196 -32.88 35.24 -12.04
CA SER A 196 -32.69 36.37 -12.97
C SER A 196 -33.82 37.38 -12.76
N PRO A 197 -33.53 38.69 -12.68
CA PRO A 197 -34.57 39.73 -12.64
C PRO A 197 -35.36 39.84 -13.96
N PHE A 198 -35.05 38.99 -14.95
CA PHE A 198 -35.72 38.91 -16.24
C PHE A 198 -36.37 37.54 -16.44
N THR A 199 -37.46 37.30 -15.72
CA THR A 199 -38.54 36.40 -16.16
C THR A 199 -39.84 37.11 -15.83
N ALA A 200 -40.42 37.71 -16.87
CA ALA A 200 -41.74 38.31 -16.89
C ALA A 200 -42.83 37.24 -16.99
#